data_AF-A0A2V6G3G1-F1
#
_entry.id   AF-A0A2V6G3G1-F1
#
_cell.length_a   1.000
_cell.length_b   1.000
_cell.length_c   1.000
_cell.angle_alpha   90.00
_cell.angle_beta   90.00
_cell.angle_gamma   90.00
#
_symmetry.space_group_name_H-M   'P 1'
#
loop_
_entity.id
_entity.type
_entity.pdbx_description
1 polymer ?
#
loop_
_entity_poly.entity_id
_entity_poly.type
_entity_poly.pdbx_seq_one_letter_code
_entity_poly.pdbx_strand_id
1 'polypeptide(L)'
;MKLLVCLITISFAAHYCGAAAENLADIKSEITKRHDEAVKRLQDWIGQVSIAAEDRGYPEGAEYMAQLARDAGFQQATVINTDGKP
;
A
#
# COMPACT_ATOMS: atom_id res chain seq x y z
N MET A 1 0.03 47.83 -13.30
CA MET A 1 0.86 47.01 -12.39
C MET A 1 0.05 46.21 -11.37
N LYS A 2 -0.92 46.79 -10.65
CA LYS A 2 -1.76 46.04 -9.67
C LYS A 2 -2.65 44.94 -10.27
N LEU A 3 -3.16 45.13 -11.50
CA LEU A 3 -3.98 44.13 -12.20
C LEU A 3 -3.19 42.88 -12.64
N LEU A 4 -1.91 43.07 -13.00
CA LEU A 4 -1.02 41.99 -13.43
C LEU A 4 -0.59 41.09 -12.26
N VAL A 5 -0.40 41.69 -11.08
CA VAL A 5 -0.07 40.95 -9.84
C VAL A 5 -1.22 40.05 -9.39
N CYS A 6 -2.48 40.51 -9.54
CA CYS A 6 -3.66 39.75 -9.16
C CYS A 6 -3.86 38.49 -10.04
N LEU A 7 -3.57 38.57 -11.33
CA LEU A 7 -3.66 37.44 -12.26
C LEU A 7 -2.61 36.36 -11.98
N ILE A 8 -1.39 36.77 -11.60
CA ILE A 8 -0.31 35.83 -11.24
C ILE A 8 -0.65 35.08 -9.94
N THR A 9 -1.28 35.74 -8.96
CA THR A 9 -1.71 35.09 -7.71
C THR A 9 -2.84 34.08 -7.91
N ILE A 10 -3.73 34.31 -8.89
CA ILE A 10 -4.85 33.38 -9.17
C ILE A 10 -4.35 32.10 -9.84
N SER A 11 -3.37 32.19 -10.76
CA SER A 11 -2.76 30.99 -11.38
C SER A 11 -2.00 30.12 -10.38
N PHE A 12 -1.43 30.71 -9.33
CA PHE A 12 -0.72 29.98 -8.28
C PHE A 12 -1.69 29.22 -7.35
N ALA A 13 -2.82 29.84 -6.96
CA ALA A 13 -3.86 29.19 -6.16
C ALA A 13 -4.55 28.03 -6.91
N ALA A 14 -4.73 28.16 -8.23
CA ALA A 14 -5.23 27.08 -9.08
C ALA A 14 -4.27 25.88 -9.16
N HIS A 15 -2.95 26.12 -9.12
CA HIS A 15 -1.93 25.06 -9.06
C HIS A 15 -1.99 24.26 -7.76
N TYR A 16 -2.23 24.91 -6.61
CA TYR A 16 -2.34 24.21 -5.32
C TYR A 16 -3.63 23.39 -5.17
N CYS A 17 -4.71 23.76 -5.87
CA CYS A 17 -5.99 23.05 -5.79
C CYS A 17 -6.06 21.83 -6.74
N GLY A 18 -5.22 21.80 -7.78
CA GLY A 18 -5.16 20.72 -8.77
C GLY A 18 -4.36 19.48 -8.34
N ALA A 19 -3.64 19.53 -7.22
CA ALA A 19 -2.82 18.41 -6.74
C ALA A 19 -3.65 17.22 -6.21
N ALA A 20 -4.94 17.40 -5.90
CA ALA A 20 -5.78 16.33 -5.34
C ALA A 20 -6.33 15.34 -6.37
N ALA A 21 -6.24 15.67 -7.67
CA ALA A 21 -6.52 14.75 -8.77
C ALA A 21 -5.18 14.35 -9.41
N GLU A 22 -4.29 13.74 -8.62
CA GLU A 22 -3.02 13.22 -9.14
C GLU A 22 -3.30 12.30 -10.34
N ASN A 23 -2.50 12.46 -11.40
CA ASN A 23 -2.60 11.65 -12.60
C ASN A 23 -2.21 10.19 -12.28
N LEU A 24 -3.18 9.37 -11.87
CA LEU A 24 -2.98 7.96 -11.54
C LEU A 24 -2.79 7.06 -12.78
N ALA A 25 -2.64 7.61 -13.98
CA ALA A 25 -2.55 6.81 -15.21
C ALA A 25 -1.38 5.82 -15.15
N ASP A 26 -0.22 6.27 -14.67
CA ASP A 26 0.98 5.44 -14.55
C ASP A 26 0.78 4.33 -13.51
N ILE A 27 0.16 4.64 -12.37
CA ILE A 27 -0.19 3.66 -11.32
C ILE A 27 -1.16 2.61 -11.87
N LYS A 28 -2.22 3.05 -12.57
CA LYS A 28 -3.19 2.13 -13.19
C LYS A 28 -2.54 1.24 -14.24
N SER A 29 -1.61 1.78 -15.04
CA SER A 29 -0.84 1.02 -16.01
C SER A 29 -0.01 -0.09 -15.34
N GLU A 30 0.71 0.23 -14.27
CA GLU A 30 1.48 -0.77 -13.52
C GLU A 30 0.58 -1.81 -12.82
N ILE A 31 -0.59 -1.41 -12.31
CA ILE A 31 -1.59 -2.35 -11.74
C ILE A 31 -2.04 -3.36 -12.80
N THR A 32 -2.44 -2.89 -13.99
CA THR A 32 -2.87 -3.78 -15.07
C THR A 32 -1.74 -4.71 -15.51
N LYS A 33 -0.52 -4.18 -15.65
CA LYS A 33 0.66 -4.96 -16.04
C LYS A 33 1.00 -6.07 -15.04
N ARG A 34 0.79 -5.85 -13.74
CA ARG A 34 1.14 -6.78 -12.66
C ARG A 34 -0.06 -7.55 -12.10
N HIS A 35 -1.18 -7.56 -12.82
CA HIS A 35 -2.44 -8.14 -12.33
C HIS A 35 -2.26 -9.60 -11.89
N ASP A 36 -1.70 -10.45 -12.75
CA ASP A 36 -1.54 -11.88 -12.47
C ASP A 36 -0.62 -12.14 -11.28
N GLU A 37 0.46 -11.36 -11.14
CA GLU A 37 1.36 -11.43 -9.98
C GLU A 37 0.63 -11.07 -8.68
N ALA A 38 -0.22 -10.03 -8.72
CA ALA A 38 -1.00 -9.61 -7.57
C ALA A 38 -2.06 -10.66 -7.18
N VAL A 39 -2.74 -11.25 -8.18
CA VAL A 39 -3.69 -12.34 -7.96
C VAL A 39 -2.98 -13.55 -7.36
N LYS A 40 -1.80 -13.91 -7.87
CA LYS A 40 -1.02 -15.03 -7.33
C LYS A 40 -0.62 -14.79 -5.87
N ARG A 41 -0.10 -13.61 -5.52
CA ARG A 41 0.21 -13.26 -4.12
C ARG A 41 -1.01 -13.37 -3.20
N LEU A 42 -2.18 -12.95 -3.67
CA LEU A 42 -3.44 -13.10 -2.92
C LEU A 42 -3.82 -14.57 -2.73
N GLN A 43 -3.70 -15.39 -3.78
CA GLN A 43 -3.96 -16.83 -3.69
C GLN A 43 -2.99 -17.51 -2.71
N ASP A 44 -1.71 -17.16 -2.74
CA ASP A 44 -0.70 -17.71 -1.84
C ASP A 44 -0.97 -17.28 -0.39
N TRP A 45 -1.36 -16.03 -0.17
CA TRP A 45 -1.76 -15.54 1.15
C TRP A 45 -3.01 -16.25 1.70
N ILE A 46 -4.04 -16.43 0.88
CA ILE A 46 -5.27 -17.15 1.28
C ILE A 46 -4.98 -18.63 1.52
N GLY A 47 -4.07 -19.23 0.74
CA GLY A 47 -3.66 -20.63 0.88
C GLY A 47 -2.92 -20.91 2.19
N GLN A 48 -2.28 -19.89 2.78
CA GLN A 48 -1.64 -19.99 4.09
C GLN A 48 -2.68 -19.94 5.21
N VAL A 49 -3.16 -21.11 5.62
CA VAL A 49 -4.15 -21.21 6.70
C VAL A 49 -3.54 -20.78 8.03
N SER A 50 -4.03 -19.66 8.58
CA SER A 50 -3.63 -19.10 9.88
C SER A 50 -4.87 -18.74 10.70
N ILE A 51 -5.43 -19.72 11.41
CA ILE A 51 -6.67 -19.57 12.19
C ILE A 51 -6.35 -19.57 13.68
N ALA A 52 -6.40 -18.37 14.26
CA ALA A 52 -6.15 -18.13 15.67
C ALA A 52 -7.08 -18.94 16.59
N ALA A 53 -8.37 -19.08 16.27
CA ALA A 53 -9.30 -19.84 17.12
C ALA A 53 -9.06 -21.36 17.10
N GLU A 54 -8.32 -21.88 16.11
CA GLU A 54 -8.10 -23.33 15.91
C GLU A 54 -6.68 -23.79 16.27
N ASP A 55 -5.86 -22.92 16.86
CA ASP A 55 -4.43 -23.23 17.11
C ASP A 55 -3.66 -23.69 15.86
N ARG A 56 -4.06 -23.18 14.69
CA ARG A 56 -3.52 -23.62 13.40
C ARG A 56 -2.83 -22.48 12.65
N GLY A 57 -1.54 -22.66 12.36
CA GLY A 57 -0.80 -21.80 11.42
C GLY A 57 -0.58 -20.35 11.86
N TYR A 58 -0.89 -20.01 13.11
CA TYR A 58 -0.93 -18.62 13.58
C TYR A 58 0.45 -17.98 13.75
N PRO A 59 1.53 -18.69 14.17
CA PRO A 59 2.88 -18.11 14.12
C PRO A 59 3.35 -17.93 12.67
N GLU A 60 3.10 -18.92 11.81
CA GLU A 60 3.53 -18.88 10.41
C GLU A 60 2.81 -17.79 9.61
N GLY A 61 1.54 -17.50 9.94
CA GLY A 61 0.79 -16.39 9.35
C GLY A 61 1.41 -15.03 9.65
N ALA A 62 1.84 -14.80 10.90
CA ALA A 62 2.52 -13.57 11.30
C ALA A 62 3.87 -13.39 10.58
N GLU A 63 4.66 -14.47 10.49
CA GLU A 63 5.93 -14.48 9.76
C GLU A 63 5.74 -14.22 8.26
N TYR A 64 4.71 -14.83 7.66
CA TYR A 64 4.39 -14.61 6.25
C TYR A 64 3.99 -13.15 5.98
N MET A 65 3.25 -12.50 6.88
CA MET A 65 2.99 -11.06 6.76
C MET A 65 4.25 -10.22 6.89
N ALA A 66 5.15 -10.55 7.82
CA ALA A 66 6.44 -9.86 7.93
C ALA A 66 7.28 -10.01 6.64
N GLN A 67 7.19 -11.14 5.94
CA GLN A 67 7.79 -11.31 4.62
C GLN A 67 7.13 -10.39 3.57
N LEU A 68 5.79 -10.39 3.47
CA LEU A 68 5.06 -9.55 2.50
C LEU A 68 5.36 -8.05 2.68
N ALA A 69 5.50 -7.58 3.93
CA ALA A 69 5.91 -6.21 4.20
C ALA A 69 7.33 -5.92 3.66
N ARG A 70 8.29 -6.83 3.91
CA ARG A 70 9.66 -6.67 3.39
C ARG A 70 9.69 -6.70 1.87
N ASP A 71 8.92 -7.58 1.24
CA ASP A 71 8.81 -7.66 -0.23
C ASP A 71 8.18 -6.41 -0.85
N ALA A 72 7.31 -5.71 -0.11
CA ALA A 72 6.76 -4.41 -0.49
C ALA A 72 7.75 -3.25 -0.34
N GLY A 73 8.96 -3.50 0.19
CA GLY A 73 10.03 -2.52 0.31
C GLY A 73 10.17 -1.88 1.70
N PHE A 74 9.47 -2.38 2.72
CA PHE A 74 9.72 -1.96 4.10
C PHE A 74 11.09 -2.47 4.55
N GLN A 75 11.90 -1.59 5.14
CA GLN A 75 13.27 -1.94 5.57
C GLN A 75 13.27 -2.93 6.74
N GLN A 76 12.24 -2.89 7.59
CA GLN A 76 12.11 -3.75 8.75
C GLN A 76 10.64 -4.17 8.94
N ALA A 77 10.44 -5.43 9.29
CA ALA A 77 9.20 -5.97 9.81
C ALA A 77 9.56 -7.00 10.89
N THR A 78 8.97 -6.85 12.08
CA THR A 78 9.27 -7.68 13.25
C THR A 78 7.98 -8.22 13.82
N VAL A 79 7.90 -9.53 14.00
CA VAL A 79 6.79 -10.17 14.73
C VAL A 79 7.00 -9.96 16.23
N ILE A 80 5.99 -9.43 16.91
CA ILE A 80 6.03 -9.17 18.36
C ILE A 80 5.16 -10.20 19.06
N ASN A 81 5.77 -11.04 19.89
CA ASN A 81 5.03 -11.99 20.71
C ASN A 81 4.26 -11.24 21.80
N THR A 82 3.01 -11.65 22.03
CA THR A 82 2.14 -11.13 23.08
C THR A 82 1.69 -12.29 23.98
N ASP A 83 0.96 -11.98 25.05
CA ASP A 83 0.29 -13.02 25.86
C ASP A 83 -0.77 -13.79 25.05
N GLY A 84 -1.23 -13.21 23.94
CA GLY A 84 -2.10 -13.84 22.96
C GLY A 84 -1.32 -14.43 21.78
N LYS A 85 -2.00 -14.51 20.64
CA LYS A 85 -1.36 -14.89 19.38
C LYS A 85 -0.71 -13.66 18.75
N PRO A 86 0.49 -13.81 18.15
CA PRO A 86 1.19 -12.72 17.46
C PRO A 86 0.37 -12.09 16.33
#